data_AF-A0A5B8RZF1-F1
#
_entry.id   AF-A0A5B8RZF1-F1
#
_cell.length_a   1.000
_cell.length_b   1.000
_cell.length_c   1.000
_cell.angle_alpha   90.00
_cell.angle_beta   90.00
_cell.angle_gamma   90.00
#
_symmetry.space_group_name_H-M   'P 1'
#
loop_
_entity.id
_entity.type
_entity.pdbx_description
1 polymer ?
#
loop_
_entity_poly.entity_id
_entity_poly.type
_entity_poly.pdbx_seq_one_letter_code
_entity_poly.pdbx_strand_id
1 'polypeptide(L)'
;MSLLGNRGDSVQIDPGFGQRLLTVENLTTFHEMAGQRPDDAIVIYTGGMPSPSWKRAYAVFLKALAPTAALHHWGDIDLGGFRIASHIAKCCEQEGRSLRLHGMRADAVLPGTVTQRELAPSARREILRVCERWGWGEEAAALGALAVEQEAMEPCWPE
;
A
#
# COMPACT_ATOMS: atom_id res chain seq x y z
N MET A 1 35.13 -35.15 -1.73
CA MET A 1 34.11 -35.16 -0.67
C MET A 1 33.33 -33.86 -0.79
N SER A 2 32.10 -33.95 -1.29
CA SER A 2 31.10 -32.88 -1.48
C SER A 2 30.75 -32.23 -0.11
N LEU A 3 30.41 -30.95 0.03
CA LEU A 3 29.15 -30.34 -0.42
C LEU A 3 29.19 -28.80 -0.46
N LEU A 4 28.60 -28.29 -1.54
CA LEU A 4 27.97 -26.98 -1.81
C LEU A 4 27.69 -26.06 -0.60
N GLY A 5 28.26 -24.84 -0.66
CA GLY A 5 27.85 -23.70 0.16
C GLY A 5 26.93 -22.78 -0.64
N ASN A 6 25.69 -22.68 -0.17
CA ASN A 6 24.51 -22.07 -0.77
C ASN A 6 24.68 -20.58 -1.12
N ARG A 7 24.48 -20.19 -2.39
CA ARG A 7 24.18 -18.79 -2.77
C ARG A 7 22.71 -18.52 -2.44
N GLY A 8 22.44 -18.14 -1.22
CA GLY A 8 21.23 -17.41 -0.86
C GLY A 8 21.69 -16.11 -0.23
N ASP A 9 21.57 -15.00 -0.96
CA ASP A 9 21.80 -13.67 -0.40
C ASP A 9 20.82 -13.48 0.76
N SER A 10 21.28 -13.72 1.98
CA SER A 10 20.52 -13.44 3.19
C SER A 10 20.53 -11.92 3.38
N VAL A 11 19.41 -11.27 3.06
CA VAL A 11 19.20 -9.87 3.44
C VAL A 11 19.08 -9.84 4.96
N GLN A 12 20.11 -9.34 5.64
CA GLN A 12 20.00 -8.94 7.04
C GLN A 12 19.36 -7.56 7.08
N ILE A 13 18.17 -7.46 7.66
CA ILE A 13 17.55 -6.18 7.99
C ILE A 13 17.83 -5.95 9.47
N ASP A 14 18.45 -4.83 9.81
CA ASP A 14 18.68 -4.46 11.20
C ASP A 14 17.32 -4.35 11.93
N PRO A 15 17.10 -5.10 13.03
CA PRO A 15 15.85 -5.03 13.77
C PRO A 15 15.62 -3.60 14.28
N GLY A 16 14.44 -3.04 14.00
CA GLY A 16 14.12 -1.66 14.39
C GLY A 16 14.56 -0.60 13.38
N PHE A 17 15.05 -0.99 12.20
CA PHE A 17 15.23 -0.07 11.08
C PHE A 17 13.87 0.38 10.53
N GLY A 18 13.73 1.68 10.28
CA GLY A 18 12.55 2.28 9.64
C GLY A 18 11.36 2.47 10.59
N GLN A 19 10.88 3.70 10.69
CA GLN A 19 9.65 4.03 11.42
C GLN A 19 8.41 3.95 10.54
N ARG A 20 8.56 3.90 9.21
CA ARG A 20 7.44 3.96 8.27
C ARG A 20 7.67 3.03 7.08
N LEU A 21 6.60 2.39 6.62
CA LEU A 21 6.59 1.63 5.36
C LEU A 21 5.39 2.08 4.53
N LEU A 22 5.65 2.41 3.27
CA LEU A 22 4.64 2.71 2.26
C LEU A 22 4.65 1.64 1.16
N THR A 23 3.51 1.03 0.88
CA THR A 23 3.31 0.20 -0.31
C THR A 23 2.63 1.03 -1.41
N VAL A 24 3.13 0.97 -2.63
CA VAL A 24 2.67 1.79 -3.77
C VAL A 24 2.30 0.88 -4.93
N GLU A 25 1.10 1.08 -5.50
CA GLU A 25 0.60 0.25 -6.59
C GLU A 25 1.23 0.56 -7.94
N ASN A 26 1.25 1.83 -8.34
CA ASN A 26 1.69 2.29 -9.64
C ASN A 26 3.23 2.46 -9.72
N LEU A 27 3.84 2.09 -10.84
CA LEU A 27 5.30 2.15 -11.04
C LEU A 27 5.84 3.59 -11.11
N THR A 28 5.11 4.48 -11.77
CA THR A 28 5.45 5.91 -11.88
C THR A 28 5.48 6.54 -10.49
N THR A 29 4.37 6.39 -9.74
CA THR A 29 4.27 6.89 -8.36
C THR A 29 5.33 6.25 -7.45
N PHE A 30 5.64 4.97 -7.64
CA PHE A 30 6.70 4.31 -6.87
C PHE A 30 8.06 4.99 -7.08
N HIS A 31 8.42 5.31 -8.33
CA HIS A 31 9.68 6.00 -8.61
C HIS A 31 9.73 7.41 -8.01
N GLU A 32 8.62 8.15 -8.05
CA GLU A 32 8.51 9.46 -7.42
C GLU A 32 8.69 9.39 -5.90
N MET A 33 7.96 8.48 -5.24
CA MET A 33 8.04 8.29 -3.80
C MET A 33 9.42 7.80 -3.36
N ALA A 34 10.04 6.89 -4.13
CA ALA A 34 11.41 6.43 -3.88
C ALA A 34 12.43 7.56 -3.98
N GLY A 35 12.26 8.50 -4.93
CA GLY A 35 13.11 9.67 -5.08
C GLY A 35 13.01 10.67 -3.93
N GLN A 36 11.88 10.69 -3.22
CA GLN A 36 11.59 11.60 -2.10
C GLN A 36 11.65 10.89 -0.73
N ARG A 37 12.13 9.65 -0.69
CA ARG A 37 12.04 8.77 0.48
C ARG A 37 12.78 9.34 1.70
N PRO A 38 12.09 9.56 2.84
CA PRO A 38 12.74 9.87 4.10
C PRO A 38 13.72 8.78 4.54
N ASP A 39 14.77 9.16 5.28
CA ASP A 39 15.79 8.21 5.74
C ASP A 39 15.21 7.08 6.61
N ASP A 40 14.14 7.36 7.34
CA ASP A 40 13.45 6.44 8.24
C ASP A 40 12.30 5.65 7.58
N ALA A 41 12.18 5.71 6.24
CA ALA A 41 11.07 5.10 5.53
C ALA A 41 11.50 4.02 4.55
N ILE A 42 10.64 3.02 4.35
CA ILE A 42 10.73 2.01 3.29
C ILE A 42 9.57 2.23 2.31
N VAL A 43 9.84 2.16 1.00
CA VAL A 43 8.81 2.09 -0.03
C VAL A 43 8.88 0.75 -0.76
N ILE A 44 7.72 0.13 -1.02
CA ILE A 44 7.62 -1.15 -1.73
C ILE A 44 6.61 -1.02 -2.86
N TYR A 45 7.04 -1.33 -4.08
CA TYR A 45 6.17 -1.46 -5.24
C TYR A 45 5.37 -2.76 -5.18
N THR A 46 4.05 -2.71 -5.40
CA THR A 46 3.19 -3.91 -5.48
C THR A 46 3.02 -4.42 -6.90
N GLY A 47 2.85 -3.51 -7.88
CA GLY A 47 2.60 -3.88 -9.28
C GLY A 47 1.29 -4.65 -9.48
N GLY A 48 0.23 -4.22 -8.78
CA GLY A 48 -1.09 -4.86 -8.77
C GLY A 48 -1.27 -5.86 -7.63
N MET A 49 -2.06 -6.92 -7.89
CA MET A 49 -2.45 -7.89 -6.87
C MET A 49 -1.24 -8.62 -6.24
N PRO A 50 -1.07 -8.56 -4.90
CA PRO A 50 0.08 -9.16 -4.24
C PRO A 50 0.20 -10.68 -4.45
N SER A 51 1.27 -11.08 -5.14
CA SER A 51 1.62 -12.48 -5.38
C SER A 51 2.10 -13.20 -4.09
N PRO A 52 2.14 -14.54 -4.07
CA PRO A 52 2.67 -15.27 -2.91
C PRO A 52 4.13 -14.93 -2.57
N SER A 53 4.97 -14.66 -3.58
CA SER A 53 6.36 -14.23 -3.33
C SER A 53 6.41 -12.82 -2.74
N TRP A 54 5.61 -11.89 -3.26
CA TRP A 54 5.50 -10.55 -2.70
C TRP A 54 5.06 -10.59 -1.23
N LYS A 55 4.02 -11.37 -0.90
CA LYS A 55 3.53 -11.53 0.49
C LYS A 55 4.60 -12.08 1.43
N ARG A 56 5.42 -13.04 0.96
CA ARG A 56 6.55 -13.56 1.75
C ARG A 56 7.60 -12.48 2.00
N ALA A 57 7.98 -11.70 0.98
CA ALA A 57 8.91 -10.60 1.15
C ALA A 57 8.34 -9.52 2.10
N TYR A 58 7.07 -9.16 1.93
CA TYR A 58 6.38 -8.23 2.80
C TYR A 58 6.40 -8.68 4.26
N ALA A 59 6.11 -9.95 4.55
CA ALA A 59 6.17 -10.50 5.90
C ALA A 59 7.57 -10.41 6.53
N VAL A 60 8.65 -10.51 5.74
CA VAL A 60 10.03 -10.30 6.22
C VAL A 60 10.22 -8.84 6.66
N PHE A 61 9.80 -7.87 5.84
CA PHE A 61 9.81 -6.47 6.26
C PHE A 61 8.95 -6.26 7.49
N LEU A 62 7.78 -6.93 7.57
CA LEU A 62 6.93 -6.75 8.71
C LEU A 62 7.64 -7.14 10.01
N LYS A 63 8.38 -8.25 10.02
CA LYS A 63 9.10 -8.72 11.21
C LYS A 63 10.33 -7.89 11.56
N ALA A 64 10.95 -7.24 10.59
CA ALA A 64 12.17 -6.48 10.80
C ALA A 64 11.95 -5.03 11.25
N LEU A 65 10.85 -4.42 10.80
CA LEU A 65 10.46 -3.06 11.18
C LEU A 65 10.27 -2.91 12.69
N ALA A 66 10.46 -1.70 13.20
CA ALA A 66 10.10 -1.37 14.57
C ALA A 66 8.63 -1.74 14.87
N PRO A 67 8.30 -2.25 16.08
CA PRO A 67 6.91 -2.60 16.41
C PRO A 67 5.92 -1.43 16.27
N THR A 68 6.42 -0.21 16.42
CA THR A 68 5.67 1.05 16.29
C THR A 68 5.65 1.60 14.86
N ALA A 69 6.23 0.90 13.89
CA ALA A 69 6.33 1.40 12.54
C ALA A 69 4.95 1.58 11.90
N ALA A 70 4.71 2.74 11.28
CA ALA A 70 3.47 3.02 10.58
C ALA A 70 3.45 2.35 9.21
N LEU A 71 2.37 1.64 8.90
CA LEU A 71 2.21 0.88 7.65
C LEU A 71 1.13 1.54 6.80
N HIS A 72 1.50 1.94 5.60
CA HIS A 72 0.63 2.63 4.67
C HIS A 72 0.54 1.91 3.33
N HIS A 73 -0.61 2.05 2.67
CA HIS A 73 -0.79 1.66 1.28
C HIS A 73 -1.39 2.80 0.49
N TRP A 74 -0.89 2.99 -0.73
CA TRP A 74 -1.41 3.94 -1.69
C TRP A 74 -1.59 3.27 -3.05
N GLY A 75 -2.83 3.22 -3.51
CA GLY A 75 -3.23 2.74 -4.82
C GLY A 75 -4.39 3.55 -5.38
N ASP A 76 -5.04 3.03 -6.41
CA ASP A 76 -6.16 3.69 -7.09
C ASP A 76 -7.43 3.74 -6.22
N ILE A 77 -8.23 4.80 -6.35
CA ILE A 77 -9.57 4.86 -5.74
C ILE A 77 -10.55 4.12 -6.64
N ASP A 78 -10.42 2.80 -6.71
CA ASP A 78 -11.31 1.92 -7.44
C ASP A 78 -11.44 0.55 -6.76
N LEU A 79 -12.20 -0.37 -7.35
CA LEU A 79 -12.37 -1.69 -6.72
C LEU A 79 -11.07 -2.50 -6.67
N GLY A 80 -10.17 -2.33 -7.64
CA GLY A 80 -8.88 -2.99 -7.71
C GLY A 80 -7.96 -2.54 -6.58
N GLY A 81 -7.76 -1.23 -6.42
CA GLY A 81 -6.91 -0.64 -5.39
C GLY A 81 -7.37 -1.03 -3.98
N PHE A 82 -8.67 -0.97 -3.68
CA PHE A 82 -9.19 -1.42 -2.37
C PHE A 82 -9.05 -2.93 -2.14
N ARG A 83 -9.08 -3.76 -3.20
CA ARG A 83 -8.81 -5.21 -3.06
C ARG A 83 -7.34 -5.45 -2.75
N ILE A 84 -6.42 -4.75 -3.42
CA ILE A 84 -4.98 -4.81 -3.13
C ILE A 84 -4.71 -4.40 -1.69
N ALA A 85 -5.25 -3.26 -1.27
CA ALA A 85 -5.18 -2.77 0.11
C ALA A 85 -5.66 -3.83 1.11
N SER A 86 -6.82 -4.45 0.84
CA SER A 86 -7.39 -5.50 1.70
C SER A 86 -6.50 -6.74 1.82
N HIS A 87 -5.79 -7.10 0.75
CA HIS A 87 -4.82 -8.19 0.77
C HIS A 87 -3.58 -7.85 1.61
N ILE A 88 -3.10 -6.61 1.53
CA ILE A 88 -1.96 -6.12 2.32
C ILE A 88 -2.35 -6.01 3.79
N ALA A 89 -3.54 -5.48 4.08
CA ALA A 89 -4.08 -5.37 5.43
C ALA A 89 -4.19 -6.73 6.12
N LYS A 90 -4.61 -7.76 5.39
CA LYS A 90 -4.60 -9.14 5.88
C LYS A 90 -3.19 -9.64 6.24
N CYS A 91 -2.17 -9.28 5.47
CA CYS A 91 -0.79 -9.62 5.82
C CYS A 91 -0.32 -8.86 7.08
N CYS A 92 -0.71 -7.59 7.25
CA CYS A 92 -0.45 -6.85 8.48
C CYS A 92 -1.14 -7.48 9.69
N GLU A 93 -2.42 -7.83 9.56
CA GLU A 93 -3.23 -8.46 10.61
C GLU A 93 -2.62 -9.80 11.08
N GLN A 94 -2.10 -10.60 10.16
CA GLN A 94 -1.41 -11.86 10.47
C GLN A 94 -0.18 -11.69 11.37
N GLU A 95 0.44 -10.51 11.34
CA GLU A 95 1.59 -10.14 12.20
C GLU A 95 1.15 -9.24 13.37
N GLY A 96 -0.15 -9.11 13.63
CA GLY A 96 -0.72 -8.31 14.72
C GLY A 96 -0.66 -6.80 14.49
N ARG A 97 -0.64 -6.35 13.23
CA ARG A 97 -0.43 -4.95 12.85
C ARG A 97 -1.57 -4.42 12.01
N SER A 98 -1.73 -3.10 11.95
CA SER A 98 -2.78 -2.43 11.19
C SER A 98 -2.21 -1.68 9.99
N LEU A 99 -2.95 -1.69 8.88
CA LEU A 99 -2.64 -0.93 7.67
C LEU A 99 -3.54 0.31 7.59
N ARG A 100 -2.95 1.47 7.30
CA ARG A 100 -3.67 2.70 6.96
C ARG A 100 -3.62 2.94 5.45
N LEU A 101 -4.63 3.57 4.89
CA LEU A 101 -4.56 4.04 3.51
C LEU A 101 -3.94 5.44 3.48
N HIS A 102 -3.19 5.73 2.43
CA HIS A 102 -2.59 7.03 2.18
C HIS A 102 -3.09 7.52 0.82
N GLY A 103 -3.54 8.76 0.76
CA GLY A 103 -4.00 9.40 -0.48
C GLY A 103 -5.33 8.88 -1.05
N MET A 104 -5.84 7.71 -0.64
CA MET A 104 -7.03 7.05 -1.22
C MET A 104 -8.38 7.69 -0.82
N ARG A 105 -8.51 9.00 -1.02
CA ARG A 105 -9.71 9.81 -0.74
C ARG A 105 -10.01 10.73 -1.92
N ALA A 106 -11.27 10.87 -2.31
CA ALA A 106 -11.63 11.66 -3.49
C ALA A 106 -11.41 13.17 -3.31
N ASP A 107 -11.21 13.64 -2.07
CA ASP A 107 -10.84 15.02 -1.77
C ASP A 107 -9.33 15.31 -1.95
N ALA A 108 -8.51 14.29 -2.23
CA ALA A 108 -7.07 14.40 -2.51
C ALA A 108 -6.73 14.51 -4.02
N VAL A 109 -7.74 14.65 -4.89
CA VAL A 109 -7.57 14.69 -6.36
C VAL A 109 -7.13 16.08 -6.84
N LEU A 110 -6.10 16.13 -7.67
CA LEU A 110 -5.59 17.37 -8.24
C LEU A 110 -6.55 17.95 -9.31
N PRO A 111 -6.78 19.29 -9.33
CA PRO A 111 -7.65 19.92 -10.32
C PRO A 111 -7.13 19.78 -11.77
N GLY A 112 -8.04 19.48 -12.71
CA GLY A 112 -7.74 19.51 -14.15
C GLY A 112 -7.07 18.26 -14.71
N THR A 113 -6.78 17.28 -13.86
CA THR A 113 -6.28 15.97 -14.22
C THR A 113 -7.48 14.99 -14.23
N VAL A 114 -7.43 13.95 -15.07
CA VAL A 114 -8.27 12.74 -15.06
C VAL A 114 -9.46 12.69 -16.04
N THR A 115 -9.35 11.77 -16.98
CA THR A 115 -10.47 11.00 -17.56
C THR A 115 -11.10 10.15 -16.46
N GLN A 116 -12.16 10.66 -15.83
CA GLN A 116 -12.81 9.98 -14.71
C GLN A 116 -13.81 8.94 -15.21
N ARG A 117 -13.69 7.70 -14.73
CA ARG A 117 -14.69 6.65 -14.97
C ARG A 117 -15.65 6.57 -13.78
N GLU A 118 -16.94 6.42 -14.04
CA GLU A 118 -17.90 6.17 -12.97
C GLU A 118 -17.65 4.83 -12.27
N LEU A 119 -17.69 4.84 -10.94
CA LEU A 119 -17.72 3.63 -10.13
C LEU A 119 -19.10 2.98 -10.27
N ALA A 120 -19.11 1.72 -10.72
CA ALA A 120 -20.34 0.94 -10.74
C ALA A 120 -20.94 0.84 -9.32
N PRO A 121 -22.27 0.87 -9.15
CA PRO A 121 -22.90 0.76 -7.84
C PRO A 121 -22.50 -0.50 -7.05
N SER A 122 -22.22 -1.61 -7.75
CA SER A 122 -21.69 -2.84 -7.15
C SER A 122 -20.28 -2.67 -6.60
N ALA A 123 -19.39 -2.03 -7.37
CA ALA A 123 -18.03 -1.72 -6.94
C ALA A 123 -18.03 -0.83 -5.70
N ARG A 124 -18.85 0.23 -5.70
CA ARG A 124 -19.00 1.12 -4.53
C ARG A 124 -19.43 0.36 -3.28
N ARG A 125 -20.43 -0.54 -3.39
CA ARG A 125 -20.86 -1.37 -2.25
C ARG A 125 -19.76 -2.29 -1.75
N GLU A 126 -18.94 -2.84 -2.64
CA GLU A 126 -17.84 -3.72 -2.25
C GLU A 126 -16.71 -2.94 -1.57
N ILE A 127 -16.34 -1.76 -2.08
CA ILE A 127 -15.37 -0.86 -1.45
C ILE A 127 -15.81 -0.50 -0.02
N LEU A 128 -17.08 -0.10 0.17
CA LEU A 128 -17.59 0.26 1.49
C LEU A 128 -17.52 -0.90 2.49
N ARG A 129 -17.81 -2.14 2.05
CA ARG A 129 -17.65 -3.34 2.89
C ARG A 129 -16.19 -3.62 3.25
N VAL A 130 -15.27 -3.39 2.31
CA VAL A 130 -13.84 -3.53 2.55
C VAL A 130 -13.38 -2.49 3.57
N CYS A 131 -13.82 -1.23 3.43
CA CYS A 131 -13.51 -0.17 4.36
C CYS A 131 -14.03 -0.46 5.77
N GLU A 132 -15.29 -0.90 5.87
CA GLU A 132 -15.90 -1.31 7.15
C GLU A 132 -15.10 -2.43 7.82
N ARG A 133 -14.67 -3.44 7.06
CA ARG A 133 -13.86 -4.55 7.59
C ARG A 133 -12.55 -4.09 8.22
N TRP A 134 -11.89 -3.10 7.61
CA TRP A 134 -10.54 -2.67 8.01
C TRP A 134 -10.52 -1.38 8.82
N GLY A 135 -11.67 -0.77 9.10
CA GLY A 135 -11.78 0.48 9.84
C GLY A 135 -11.38 1.73 9.03
N TRP A 136 -11.42 1.68 7.70
CA TRP A 136 -11.09 2.79 6.80
C TRP A 136 -12.29 3.74 6.63
N GLY A 137 -12.76 4.29 7.74
CA GLY A 137 -13.98 5.11 7.80
C GLY A 137 -13.84 6.44 7.07
N GLU A 138 -12.65 7.04 7.06
CA GLU A 138 -12.39 8.31 6.36
C GLU A 138 -12.44 8.12 4.85
N GLU A 139 -11.86 7.04 4.35
CA GLU A 139 -11.84 6.67 2.93
C GLU A 139 -13.24 6.27 2.46
N ALA A 140 -14.01 5.58 3.31
CA ALA A 140 -15.42 5.31 3.04
C ALA A 140 -16.26 6.60 2.95
N ALA A 141 -16.03 7.56 3.86
CA ALA A 141 -16.75 8.83 3.88
C ALA A 141 -16.38 9.73 2.68
N ALA A 142 -15.11 9.68 2.25
CA ALA A 142 -14.59 10.42 1.12
C ALA A 142 -14.77 9.70 -0.24
N LEU A 143 -15.45 8.53 -0.26
CA LEU A 143 -15.65 7.77 -1.50
C LEU A 143 -16.67 8.47 -2.42
N GLY A 144 -16.14 9.09 -3.47
CA GLY A 144 -16.92 9.71 -4.54
C GLY A 144 -17.64 8.72 -5.47
N ALA A 145 -18.24 9.26 -6.54
CA ALA A 145 -18.88 8.46 -7.59
C ALA A 145 -17.91 8.00 -8.69
N LEU A 146 -16.65 8.47 -8.64
CA LEU A 146 -15.69 8.35 -9.73
C LEU A 146 -14.49 7.54 -9.26
N ALA A 147 -13.98 6.71 -10.16
CA ALA A 147 -12.71 6.06 -10.02
C ALA A 147 -11.60 7.10 -10.26
N VAL A 148 -10.55 7.03 -9.44
CA VAL A 148 -9.43 7.96 -9.47
C VAL A 148 -8.15 7.14 -9.57
N GLU A 149 -7.39 7.38 -10.63
CA GLU A 149 -6.05 6.82 -10.83
C GLU A 149 -5.08 7.39 -9.79
N GLN A 150 -4.11 6.60 -9.36
CA GLN A 150 -3.12 6.98 -8.35
C GLN A 150 -2.36 8.27 -8.72
N GLU A 151 -1.99 8.40 -10.00
CA GLU A 151 -1.24 9.52 -10.57
C GLU A 151 -2.02 10.86 -10.55
N ALA A 152 -3.32 10.82 -10.25
CA ALA A 152 -4.16 12.01 -10.13
C ALA A 152 -4.11 12.68 -8.76
N MET A 153 -3.52 12.01 -7.77
CA MET A 153 -3.45 12.44 -6.39
C MET A 153 -2.04 12.97 -6.10
N GLU A 154 -1.92 13.95 -5.21
CA GLU A 154 -0.63 14.59 -4.92
C GLU A 154 0.39 13.60 -4.32
N PRO A 155 1.57 13.43 -4.94
CA PRO A 155 2.64 12.60 -4.39
C PRO A 155 3.27 13.26 -3.17
N CYS A 156 2.89 12.76 -1.99
CA CYS A 156 3.45 13.14 -0.71
C CYS A 156 3.68 11.91 0.16
N TRP A 157 4.61 12.02 1.12
CA TRP A 157 4.81 10.94 2.09
C TRP A 157 3.78 11.04 3.22
N PRO A 158 3.23 9.91 3.72
CA PRO A 158 2.40 9.93 4.92
C PRO A 158 3.20 10.46 6.12
N GLU A 159 2.59 11.38 6.87
CA GLU A 159 3.16 11.97 8.09
C GLU A 159 3.41 10.91 9.19
#